data_AF-A0A2V8EJ88-F1
#
_entry.id   AF-A0A2V8EJ88-F1
#
_cell.length_a   1.000
_cell.length_b   1.000
_cell.length_c   1.000
_cell.angle_alpha   90.00
_cell.angle_beta   90.00
_cell.angle_gamma   90.00
#
_symmetry.space_group_name_H-M   'P 1'
#
loop_
_entity.id
_entity.type
_entity.pdbx_description
1 polymer ?
#
loop_
_entity_poly.entity_id
_entity_poly.type
_entity_poly.pdbx_seq_one_letter_code
_entity_poly.pdbx_strand_id
1 'polypeptide(L)'
;MDLVEGSFTTHLLGSRVTYTVTPLMFVSALLQYNSSANVVSTNVRLRWEYQPGSELFVVVNEQRDTTSPRLPSLTNRAIILKINRVFRF
;
A
#
# COMPACT_ATOMS: atom_id res chain seq x y z
N MET A 1 21.10 7.99 34.25
CA MET A 1 19.88 8.83 34.28
C MET A 1 18.82 8.02 33.57
N ASP A 2 18.29 7.04 34.30
CA ASP A 2 17.25 6.12 33.86
C ASP A 2 15.89 6.79 34.01
N LEU A 3 15.12 6.86 32.92
CA LEU A 3 13.72 7.27 33.00
C LEU A 3 12.83 6.05 33.28
N VAL A 4 11.97 6.21 34.27
CA VAL A 4 10.93 5.28 34.69
C VAL A 4 9.66 5.51 33.84
N GLU A 5 9.70 5.24 32.54
CA GLU A 5 8.47 5.22 31.74
C GLU A 5 8.65 4.35 30.49
N GLY A 6 7.77 3.36 30.36
CA GLY A 6 7.99 2.13 29.62
C GLY A 6 8.43 2.30 28.16
N SER A 7 9.33 1.40 27.73
CA SER A 7 9.76 1.24 26.35
C SER A 7 8.56 1.17 25.38
N PHE A 8 8.24 2.27 24.72
CA PHE A 8 7.27 2.30 23.61
C PHE A 8 7.91 1.63 22.38
N THR A 9 7.95 0.30 22.38
CA THR A 9 8.50 -0.47 21.25
C THR A 9 7.46 -0.48 20.13
N THR A 10 7.54 0.49 19.22
CA THR A 10 6.71 0.52 18.01
C THR A 10 7.19 -0.58 17.07
N HIS A 11 6.40 -1.65 16.95
CA HIS A 11 6.69 -2.73 16.01
C HIS A 11 6.00 -2.39 14.69
N LEU A 12 6.79 -1.95 13.71
CA LEU A 12 6.36 -1.80 12.32
C LEU A 12 6.69 -3.09 11.58
N LEU A 13 5.69 -3.89 11.29
CA LEU A 13 5.83 -5.11 10.49
C LEU A 13 5.31 -4.82 9.08
N GLY A 14 6.14 -5.05 8.07
CA GLY A 14 5.80 -4.81 6.67
C GLY A 14 6.05 -6.05 5.83
N SER A 15 5.09 -6.42 5.00
CA SER A 15 5.25 -7.43 3.96
C SER A 15 5.05 -6.80 2.59
N ARG A 16 6.01 -7.01 1.69
CA ARG A 16 5.89 -6.58 0.29
C ARG A 16 5.95 -7.80 -0.61
N VAL A 17 4.96 -7.91 -1.48
CA VAL A 17 4.90 -8.92 -2.52
C VAL A 17 4.87 -8.21 -3.86
N THR A 18 5.75 -8.60 -4.77
CA THR A 18 5.73 -8.11 -6.15
C THR A 18 5.63 -9.31 -7.06
N TYR A 19 4.59 -9.32 -7.88
CA TYR A 19 4.33 -10.36 -8.87
C TYR A 19 4.44 -9.77 -10.27
N THR A 20 5.23 -10.43 -11.11
CA THR A 20 5.42 -10.08 -12.51
C THR A 20 4.55 -11.00 -13.35
N VAL A 21 3.47 -10.47 -13.92
CA VAL A 21 2.55 -11.26 -14.75
C VAL A 21 3.15 -11.44 -16.15
N THR A 22 3.65 -10.35 -16.73
CA THR A 22 4.38 -10.31 -18.00
C THR A 22 5.50 -9.28 -17.91
N PRO A 23 6.47 -9.22 -18.84
CA PRO A 23 7.51 -8.18 -18.85
C PRO A 23 6.95 -6.74 -18.89
N LEU A 24 5.67 -6.62 -19.24
CA LEU A 24 4.92 -5.39 -19.39
C LEU A 24 3.90 -5.17 -18.25
N MET A 25 3.65 -6.16 -17.39
CA MET A 25 2.64 -6.11 -16.34
C MET A 25 3.20 -6.55 -15.00
N PHE A 26 3.14 -5.63 -14.03
CA PHE A 26 3.62 -5.85 -12.67
C PHE A 26 2.53 -5.47 -11.68
N VAL A 27 2.36 -6.31 -10.66
CA VAL A 27 1.50 -6.04 -9.52
C VAL A 27 2.35 -6.06 -8.26
N SER A 28 2.28 -5.02 -7.46
CA SER A 28 2.94 -4.94 -6.16
C SER A 28 1.90 -4.70 -5.08
N ALA A 29 1.99 -5.45 -3.99
CA ALA A 29 1.18 -5.28 -2.80
C ALA A 29 2.11 -5.06 -1.60
N LEU A 30 1.84 -4.02 -0.84
CA LEU A 30 2.54 -3.67 0.38
C LEU A 30 1.52 -3.65 1.52
N LEU A 31 1.73 -4.50 2.51
CA LEU A 31 0.97 -4.59 3.74
C LEU A 31 1.86 -4.09 4.87
N GLN A 32 1.39 -3.13 5.64
CA GLN A 32 2.11 -2.59 6.79
C GLN A 32 1.20 -2.61 8.01
N TYR A 33 1.72 -3.09 9.12
CA TYR A 33 1.08 -3.08 10.41
C TYR A 33 1.91 -2.24 11.38
N ASN A 34 1.30 -1.23 11.97
CA ASN A 34 1.90 -0.38 12.98
C ASN A 34 1.23 -0.64 14.32
N SER A 35 1.95 -1.27 15.25
CA SER A 35 1.43 -1.62 16.57
C SER A 35 1.21 -0.41 17.49
N SER A 36 1.95 0.70 17.27
CA SER A 36 1.85 1.90 18.12
C SER A 36 0.61 2.72 17.79
N ALA A 37 0.25 2.80 16.51
CA ALA A 37 -0.96 3.45 16.05
C ALA A 37 -2.18 2.52 15.97
N ASN A 38 -2.01 1.20 16.14
CA ASN A 38 -3.02 0.18 15.82
C ASN A 38 -3.59 0.37 14.41
N VAL A 39 -2.72 0.64 13.43
CA VAL A 39 -3.13 0.89 12.05
C VAL A 39 -2.58 -0.20 11.13
N VAL A 40 -3.46 -0.74 10.29
CA VAL A 40 -3.10 -1.60 9.16
C VAL A 40 -3.26 -0.79 7.87
N SER A 41 -2.17 -0.67 7.12
CA SER A 41 -2.14 -0.02 5.81
C SER A 41 -1.87 -1.04 4.71
N THR A 42 -2.64 -0.97 3.65
CA THR A 42 -2.53 -1.81 2.46
C THR A 42 -2.41 -0.92 1.23
N ASN A 43 -1.33 -1.09 0.47
CA ASN A 43 -1.13 -0.44 -0.82
C ASN A 43 -0.98 -1.51 -1.90
N VAL A 44 -1.91 -1.57 -2.85
CA VAL A 44 -1.82 -2.42 -4.03
C VAL A 44 -1.64 -1.53 -5.24
N ARG A 45 -0.67 -1.87 -6.09
CA ARG A 45 -0.34 -1.15 -7.32
C ARG A 45 -0.22 -2.13 -8.47
N LEU A 46 -1.05 -1.93 -9.48
CA LEU A 46 -0.90 -2.54 -10.78
C LEU A 46 -0.30 -1.51 -11.74
N ARG A 47 0.73 -1.92 -12.47
CA ARG A 47 1.30 -1.19 -13.61
C ARG A 47 1.23 -2.09 -14.83
N TRP A 48 0.66 -1.59 -15.91
CA TRP A 48 0.61 -2.25 -17.20
C TRP A 48 1.09 -1.32 -18.30
N GLU A 49 2.20 -1.66 -18.94
CA GLU A 49 2.72 -1.00 -20.13
C GLU A 49 2.24 -1.73 -21.38
N TYR A 50 1.20 -1.23 -22.05
CA TYR A 50 0.63 -1.93 -23.21
C TYR A 50 1.36 -1.62 -24.52
N GLN A 51 2.04 -0.46 -24.58
CA GLN A 51 2.91 -0.03 -25.68
C GLN A 51 4.09 0.72 -25.06
N PRO A 52 5.28 0.72 -25.71
CA PRO A 52 6.41 1.50 -25.21
C PRO A 52 6.03 2.96 -24.98
N GLY A 53 6.12 3.41 -23.72
CA GLY A 53 5.75 4.76 -23.30
C GLY A 53 4.24 4.99 -23.05
N SER A 54 3.39 3.98 -23.23
CA SER A 54 1.97 4.06 -22.88
C SER A 54 1.61 3.06 -21.77
N GLU A 55 1.12 3.60 -20.67
CA GLU A 55 1.03 2.88 -19.40
C GLU A 55 -0.31 3.10 -18.72
N LEU A 56 -0.79 2.08 -18.02
CA LEU A 56 -1.93 2.09 -17.13
C LEU A 56 -1.45 1.81 -15.71
N PHE A 57 -1.84 2.66 -14.77
CA PHE A 57 -1.64 2.43 -13.35
C PHE A 57 -2.96 2.36 -12.62
N VAL A 58 -3.11 1.33 -11.79
CA VAL A 58 -4.20 1.21 -10.82
C VAL A 58 -3.57 1.13 -9.45
N VAL A 59 -3.96 2.02 -8.54
CA VAL A 59 -3.49 2.00 -7.15
C VAL A 59 -4.68 1.95 -6.23
N VAL A 60 -4.72 0.93 -5.38
CA VAL A 60 -5.69 0.81 -4.29
C VAL A 60 -4.94 1.03 -3.00
N ASN A 61 -5.36 2.04 -2.24
CA ASN A 61 -4.90 2.30 -0.89
C ASN A 61 -6.04 2.03 0.07
N GLU A 62 -5.72 1.35 1.16
CA GLU A 62 -6.64 1.13 2.24
C GLU A 62 -5.90 1.26 3.57
N GLN A 63 -6.49 1.99 4.49
CA GLN A 63 -6.01 2.12 5.86
C GLN A 63 -7.15 1.82 6.82
N ARG A 64 -6.92 0.86 7.70
CA ARG A 64 -7.86 0.45 8.75
C ARG A 64 -7.25 0.69 10.11
N ASP A 65 -8.08 1.20 11.01
CA ASP A 65 -7.77 1.32 12.42
C ASP A 65 -8.27 0.05 13.13
N THR A 66 -7.36 -0.64 13.83
CA THR A 66 -7.60 -1.87 14.59
C THR A 66 -7.84 -1.59 16.09
N THR A 67 -7.97 -0.33 16.52
CA THR A 67 -8.23 0.03 17.93
C THR A 67 -9.58 -0.48 18.48
N SER A 68 -10.54 -0.84 17.63
CA SER A 68 -11.85 -1.34 18.09
C SER A 68 -11.97 -2.87 17.96
N PRO A 69 -12.08 -3.63 19.07
CA PRO A 69 -12.07 -5.11 19.06
C PRO A 69 -13.30 -5.76 18.39
N ARG A 70 -14.36 -4.99 18.11
CA ARG A 70 -15.61 -5.51 17.55
C ARG A 70 -15.82 -5.20 16.07
N LEU A 71 -15.23 -4.13 15.54
CA LEU A 71 -15.33 -3.74 14.13
C LEU A 71 -14.10 -2.88 13.75
N PRO A 72 -13.14 -3.39 12.95
CA PRO A 72 -12.05 -2.58 12.41
C PRO A 72 -12.64 -1.40 11.60
N SER A 73 -12.39 -0.18 12.05
CA SER A 73 -12.92 1.02 11.40
C SER A 73 -12.11 1.29 10.12
N LEU A 74 -12.81 1.44 9.00
CA LEU A 74 -12.18 1.82 7.73
C LEU A 74 -11.89 3.32 7.76
N THR A 75 -10.63 3.69 8.06
CA THR A 75 -10.22 5.09 8.19
C THR A 75 -10.09 5.78 6.83
N ASN A 76 -9.52 5.07 5.85
CA ASN A 76 -9.27 5.64 4.53
C ASN A 76 -9.28 4.57 3.46
N ARG A 77 -9.93 4.87 2.33
CA ARG A 77 -9.87 4.03 1.12
C ARG A 77 -9.79 4.95 -0.09
N ALA A 78 -8.80 4.71 -0.94
CA ALA A 78 -8.63 5.44 -2.18
C ALA A 78 -8.34 4.47 -3.32
N ILE A 79 -9.01 4.69 -4.45
CA ILE A 79 -8.73 3.99 -5.71
C ILE A 79 -8.30 5.05 -6.70
N ILE A 80 -7.11 4.89 -7.28
CA ILE A 80 -6.50 5.83 -8.20
C ILE A 80 -6.28 5.08 -9.52
N LEU A 81 -6.79 5.65 -10.61
CA LEU A 81 -6.57 5.19 -11.96
C LEU A 81 -5.78 6.26 -12.71
N LYS A 82 -4.67 5.88 -13.36
CA LYS A 82 -3.89 6.78 -14.23
C LYS A 82 -3.64 6.11 -15.56
N ILE A 83 -3.83 6.86 -16.64
CA ILE A 83 -3.60 6.39 -18.00
C ILE A 83 -2.66 7.37 -18.68
N ASN A 84 -1.55 6.86 -19.19
CA ASN A 84 -0.58 7.59 -19.99
C ASN A 84 -0.58 7.03 -21.40
N ARG A 85 -0.61 7.90 -22.40
CA ARG A 85 -0.51 7.54 -23.81
C ARG A 85 0.42 8.50 -24.52
N VAL A 86 1.46 7.95 -25.14
CA VAL A 86 2.39 8.72 -25.97
C VAL A 86 1.90 8.73 -27.40
N PHE A 87 1.84 9.92 -28.00
CA PHE A 87 1.57 10.11 -29.42
C PHE A 87 2.86 10.55 -30.10
N ARG A 88 3.24 9.90 -31.20
CA ARG A 88 4.39 10.28 -32.03
C ARG A 88 3.84 10.65 -33.41
N PHE A 89 4.27 11.80 -33.93
CA PHE A 89 3.95 12.35 -35.25
C PHE A 89 5.22 12.47 -36.09
#